data_AF-C9SEH5-F1
#
_entry.id   AF-C9SEH5-F1
#
_cell.length_a   1.000
_cell.length_b   1.000
_cell.length_c   1.000
_cell.angle_alpha   90.00
_cell.angle_beta   90.00
_cell.angle_gamma   90.00
#
_symmetry.space_group_name_H-M   'P 1'
#
loop_
_entity.id
_entity.type
_entity.pdbx_description
1 polymer ?
#
loop_
_entity_poly.entity_id
_entity_poly.type
_entity_poly.pdbx_seq_one_letter_code
_entity_poly.pdbx_strand_id
1 'polypeptide(L)'
;MEANRTNADTFNITDKAQWRAALQSPRPVLIHLNADTTWLLQLPYPEGQTPPPGRSRFNLLIDPWLRGSQSDVASWFSRQWHVVASSVQTTHELSSLVASVERPEDDAGDGGGGGGGGSGTFIDAVAISHEFTDHCHQETLLELPSSIPIIATTKAAKMVRAWGHFETVTTTPHFSPDSKEWQDALRQSGLPSWLGISRIVTESNPLYFHSALMVTFEIDAAGASGPEAIIYTPHGLQASDLAHVKAAGVRTLALLHGLHSVTLGLVRQLNLGGLNGIRAASESGAKYWVATHDEIKGGKGLVAPLLNGSSSRCRMLSRPRSSVCGGESWHVDLRISGLGMLCF
;
A
#
# COMPACT_ATOMS: atom_id res chain seq x y z
N MET A 1 11.69 -5.86 36.65
CA MET A 1 11.51 -4.54 36.03
C MET A 1 11.99 -4.66 34.60
N GLU A 2 11.05 -4.95 33.71
CA GLU A 2 11.34 -5.20 32.29
C GLU A 2 11.44 -3.85 31.61
N ALA A 3 12.65 -3.48 31.19
CA ALA A 3 12.89 -2.22 30.51
C ALA A 3 12.10 -2.21 29.19
N ASN A 4 11.21 -1.24 29.09
CA ASN A 4 10.42 -0.92 27.92
C ASN A 4 11.38 -0.61 26.74
N ARG A 5 11.67 -1.59 25.88
CA ARG A 5 12.35 -1.32 24.61
C ARG A 5 11.38 -0.52 23.75
N THR A 6 11.64 0.76 23.56
CA THR A 6 11.00 1.57 22.54
C THR A 6 11.25 0.90 21.18
N ASN A 7 10.16 0.49 20.51
CA ASN A 7 10.18 -0.11 19.18
C ASN A 7 10.81 0.88 18.18
N ALA A 8 11.94 0.53 17.56
CA ALA A 8 12.61 1.40 16.61
C ALA A 8 11.98 1.40 15.19
N ASP A 9 11.05 0.47 14.93
CA ASP A 9 10.60 0.16 13.56
C ASP A 9 9.19 0.70 13.23
N THR A 10 8.55 1.44 14.14
CA THR A 10 7.16 1.92 13.98
C THR A 10 7.00 3.32 14.56
N PHE A 11 6.35 4.25 13.86
CA PHE A 11 6.09 5.60 14.36
C PHE A 11 4.65 6.08 14.07
N ASN A 12 4.20 7.11 14.79
CA ASN A 12 2.92 7.78 14.49
C ASN A 12 3.15 8.85 13.43
N ILE A 13 2.28 8.97 12.42
CA ILE A 13 2.43 9.95 11.33
C ILE A 13 2.53 11.41 11.81
N THR A 14 1.99 11.73 13.00
CA THR A 14 2.13 13.07 13.60
C THR A 14 3.48 13.29 14.28
N ASP A 15 4.25 12.23 14.56
CA ASP A 15 5.62 12.33 15.05
C ASP A 15 6.58 12.61 13.88
N LYS A 16 6.63 13.89 13.49
CA LYS A 16 7.49 14.37 12.40
C LYS A 16 8.97 14.06 12.62
N ALA A 17 9.45 13.94 13.87
CA ALA A 17 10.85 13.67 14.17
C ALA A 17 11.21 12.22 13.86
N GLN A 18 10.39 11.27 14.30
CA GLN A 18 10.58 9.85 13.94
C GLN A 18 10.37 9.62 12.44
N TRP A 19 9.42 10.32 11.82
CA TRP A 19 9.25 10.24 10.37
C TRP A 19 10.51 10.71 9.62
N ARG A 20 11.04 11.88 9.97
CA ARG A 20 12.29 12.38 9.39
C ARG A 20 13.46 11.41 9.58
N ALA A 21 13.56 10.78 10.75
CA ALA A 21 14.57 9.76 11.01
C ALA A 21 14.39 8.53 10.09
N ALA A 22 13.16 8.07 9.89
CA ALA A 22 12.86 6.98 8.95
C ALA A 22 13.21 7.34 7.50
N LEU A 23 13.01 8.60 7.10
CA LEU A 23 13.39 9.11 5.78
C LEU A 23 14.92 9.18 5.54
N GLN A 24 15.75 9.02 6.58
CA GLN A 24 17.20 8.88 6.41
C GLN A 24 17.64 7.46 6.02
N SER A 25 16.74 6.47 6.15
CA SER A 25 17.04 5.08 5.76
C SER A 25 17.20 4.95 4.23
N PRO A 26 18.06 4.07 3.70
CA PRO A 26 18.07 3.73 2.28
C PRO A 26 16.92 2.78 1.88
N ARG A 27 15.94 2.54 2.77
CA ARG A 27 14.81 1.64 2.56
C ARG A 27 13.49 2.41 2.39
N PRO A 28 12.47 1.80 1.75
CA PRO A 28 11.15 2.40 1.68
C PRO A 28 10.53 2.65 3.05
N VAL A 29 9.68 3.65 3.15
CA VAL A 29 8.81 3.89 4.32
C VAL A 29 7.36 3.66 3.89
N LEU A 30 6.63 2.84 4.63
CA LEU A 30 5.23 2.53 4.36
C LEU A 30 4.34 3.09 5.47
N ILE A 31 3.37 3.89 5.07
CA ILE A 31 2.47 4.61 5.97
C ILE A 31 1.04 4.14 5.74
N HIS A 32 0.41 3.59 6.78
CA HIS A 32 -1.01 3.21 6.76
C HIS A 32 -1.85 4.42 7.15
N LEU A 33 -2.59 5.00 6.20
CA LEU A 33 -3.27 6.28 6.42
C LEU A 33 -4.64 6.11 7.08
N ASN A 34 -5.32 5.00 6.84
CA ASN A 34 -6.55 4.60 7.53
C ASN A 34 -6.44 3.13 7.94
N ALA A 35 -7.44 2.57 8.63
CA ALA A 35 -7.35 1.17 9.06
C ALA A 35 -7.66 0.14 7.95
N ASP A 36 -7.91 0.60 6.71
CA ASP A 36 -8.42 -0.19 5.61
C ASP A 36 -7.36 -0.35 4.51
N THR A 37 -7.45 0.45 3.45
CA THR A 37 -6.79 0.22 2.16
C THR A 37 -5.85 1.34 1.73
N THR A 38 -5.84 2.50 2.41
CA THR A 38 -5.07 3.66 1.94
C THR A 38 -3.64 3.66 2.49
N TRP A 39 -2.67 3.64 1.59
CA TRP A 39 -1.24 3.62 1.92
C TRP A 39 -0.50 4.77 1.24
N LEU A 40 0.44 5.38 1.96
CA LEU A 40 1.50 6.20 1.36
C LEU A 40 2.80 5.38 1.39
N LEU A 41 3.33 5.08 0.21
CA LEU A 41 4.62 4.43 0.05
C LEU A 41 5.65 5.47 -0.39
N GLN A 42 6.69 5.64 0.40
CA GLN A 42 7.78 6.58 0.12
C GLN A 42 9.05 5.81 -0.25
N LEU A 43 9.46 5.93 -1.51
CA LEU A 43 10.62 5.23 -2.05
C LEU A 43 11.83 6.16 -2.09
N PRO A 44 13.03 5.72 -1.66
CA PRO A 44 14.25 6.46 -1.91
C PRO A 44 14.54 6.49 -3.42
N TYR A 45 15.14 7.58 -3.89
CA TYR A 45 15.68 7.63 -5.24
C TYR A 45 16.94 6.75 -5.33
N PRO A 46 17.13 5.96 -6.41
CA PRO A 46 18.34 5.18 -6.64
C PRO A 46 19.60 6.05 -6.72
N GLU A 47 20.78 5.43 -6.57
CA GLU A 47 22.04 6.15 -6.70
C GLU A 47 22.19 6.70 -8.13
N GLY A 48 22.67 7.94 -8.25
CA GLY A 48 22.79 8.63 -9.54
C GLY A 48 21.49 9.19 -10.11
N GLN A 49 20.32 8.93 -9.50
CA GLN A 49 19.08 9.65 -9.82
C GLN A 49 18.97 10.92 -8.98
N THR A 50 18.75 12.07 -9.63
CA THR A 50 18.56 13.34 -8.92
C THR A 50 17.07 13.53 -8.60
N PRO A 51 16.69 13.63 -7.30
CA PRO A 51 15.33 13.95 -6.92
C PRO A 51 14.87 15.32 -7.48
N PRO A 52 13.58 15.52 -7.76
CA PRO A 52 13.05 16.84 -8.04
C PRO A 52 13.35 17.84 -6.90
N PRO A 53 13.47 19.15 -7.18
CA PRO A 53 13.74 20.15 -6.14
C PRO A 53 12.77 20.05 -4.97
N GLY A 54 13.31 20.00 -3.75
CA GLY A 54 12.52 19.90 -2.51
C GLY A 54 11.93 18.51 -2.24
N ARG A 55 12.30 17.49 -3.01
CA ARG A 55 11.95 16.08 -2.77
C ARG A 55 13.15 15.30 -2.26
N SER A 56 12.88 14.41 -1.33
CA SER A 56 13.80 13.39 -0.80
C SER A 56 13.32 11.97 -1.12
N ARG A 57 12.03 11.82 -1.44
CA ARG A 57 11.37 10.55 -1.76
C ARG A 57 10.45 10.67 -2.97
N PHE A 58 10.24 9.54 -3.63
CA PHE A 58 9.10 9.36 -4.53
C PHE A 58 7.90 8.87 -3.70
N ASN A 59 6.82 9.64 -3.70
CA ASN A 59 5.65 9.43 -2.85
C ASN A 59 4.49 8.85 -3.67
N LEU A 60 4.27 7.54 -3.55
CA LEU A 60 3.19 6.81 -4.19
C LEU A 60 2.00 6.66 -3.24
N LEU A 61 0.84 7.20 -3.64
CA LEU A 61 -0.42 7.00 -2.91
C LEU A 61 -1.17 5.80 -3.47
N ILE A 62 -1.55 4.85 -2.63
CA ILE A 62 -2.23 3.62 -3.02
C ILE A 62 -3.64 3.63 -2.45
N ASP A 63 -4.62 3.34 -3.30
CA ASP A 63 -6.05 3.21 -2.95
C ASP A 63 -6.59 4.34 -2.06
N PRO A 64 -6.58 5.59 -2.53
CA PRO A 64 -6.95 6.73 -1.70
C PRO A 64 -8.46 6.78 -1.39
N TRP A 65 -8.78 6.62 -0.10
CA TRP A 65 -10.08 6.90 0.50
C TRP A 65 -9.87 7.54 1.87
N LEU A 66 -9.84 8.87 1.92
CA LEU A 66 -9.47 9.60 3.15
C LEU A 66 -10.67 9.99 4.01
N ARG A 67 -11.81 10.28 3.38
CA ARG A 67 -13.05 10.69 4.03
C ARG A 67 -14.25 10.35 3.16
N GLY A 68 -15.45 10.57 3.68
CA GLY A 68 -16.70 10.30 2.96
C GLY A 68 -17.13 8.83 3.07
N SER A 69 -18.28 8.51 2.47
CA SER A 69 -18.87 7.17 2.53
C SER A 69 -18.59 6.37 1.26
N GLN A 70 -18.36 5.08 1.41
CA GLN A 70 -18.34 4.12 0.30
C GLN A 70 -19.79 3.86 -0.18
N SER A 71 -20.01 3.85 -1.50
CA SER A 71 -21.30 3.53 -2.11
C SER A 71 -21.10 2.88 -3.49
N ASP A 72 -21.13 1.56 -3.56
CA ASP A 72 -20.92 0.82 -4.81
C ASP A 72 -22.22 0.25 -5.40
N VAL A 73 -22.28 0.22 -6.74
CA VAL A 73 -23.31 -0.38 -7.63
C VAL A 73 -24.69 0.28 -7.56
N ALA A 74 -25.22 0.50 -6.36
CA ALA A 74 -26.35 1.36 -6.03
C ALA A 74 -26.44 1.51 -4.50
N SER A 75 -27.00 2.61 -4.00
CA SER A 75 -27.12 2.90 -2.56
C SER A 75 -27.85 1.83 -1.71
N TRP A 76 -28.45 0.82 -2.36
CA TRP A 76 -29.08 -0.35 -1.75
C TRP A 76 -28.15 -1.57 -1.55
N PHE A 77 -26.96 -1.62 -2.17
CA PHE A 77 -26.06 -2.78 -2.14
C PHE A 77 -25.18 -2.81 -0.88
N SER A 78 -24.50 -1.71 -0.53
CA SER A 78 -23.74 -1.57 0.73
C SER A 78 -23.30 -0.11 0.90
N ARG A 79 -23.63 0.54 2.03
CA ARG A 79 -22.98 1.79 2.45
C ARG A 79 -22.04 1.47 3.60
N GLN A 80 -20.75 1.70 3.41
CA GLN A 80 -19.73 1.50 4.44
C GLN A 80 -19.05 2.84 4.73
N TRP A 81 -18.60 3.00 5.96
CA TRP A 81 -17.81 4.15 6.40
C TRP A 81 -16.73 3.66 7.34
N HIS A 82 -15.62 4.39 7.38
CA HIS A 82 -14.56 4.16 8.35
C HIS A 82 -15.12 4.29 9.78
N VAL A 83 -14.83 3.30 10.62
CA VAL A 83 -15.06 3.38 12.06
C VAL A 83 -13.90 4.11 12.74
N VAL A 84 -12.70 4.00 12.16
CA VAL A 84 -11.49 4.73 12.55
C VAL A 84 -11.19 5.77 11.47
N ALA A 85 -11.33 7.04 11.81
CA ALA A 85 -11.01 8.12 10.89
C ALA A 85 -9.56 8.00 10.37
N SER A 86 -9.38 8.32 9.09
CA SER A 86 -8.05 8.44 8.48
C SER A 86 -7.18 9.43 9.26
N SER A 87 -5.88 9.14 9.33
CA SER A 87 -4.88 9.98 10.01
C SER A 87 -4.75 11.38 9.39
N VAL A 88 -5.21 11.54 8.16
CA VAL A 88 -5.39 12.80 7.43
C VAL A 88 -6.74 12.76 6.72
N GLN A 89 -7.39 13.90 6.56
CA GLN A 89 -8.75 13.99 6.02
C GLN A 89 -8.80 14.40 4.55
N THR A 90 -7.73 15.01 4.03
CA THR A 90 -7.64 15.48 2.64
C THR A 90 -6.26 15.22 2.03
N THR A 91 -6.18 15.18 0.70
CA THR A 91 -4.90 15.02 0.00
C THR A 91 -4.00 16.26 0.14
N HIS A 92 -4.60 17.44 0.39
CA HIS A 92 -3.87 18.66 0.70
C HIS A 92 -3.20 18.56 2.07
N GLU A 93 -3.93 18.13 3.10
CA GLU A 93 -3.37 17.89 4.44
C GLU A 93 -2.24 16.87 4.39
N LEU A 94 -2.42 15.76 3.67
CA LEU A 94 -1.35 14.78 3.45
C LEU A 94 -0.13 15.43 2.81
N SER A 95 -0.34 16.22 1.75
CA SER A 95 0.76 16.89 1.05
C SER A 95 1.49 17.89 1.94
N SER A 96 0.78 18.68 2.74
CA SER A 96 1.38 19.62 3.70
C SER A 96 2.18 18.88 4.77
N LEU A 97 1.68 17.75 5.25
CA LEU A 97 2.36 16.95 6.26
C LEU A 97 3.67 16.36 5.69
N VAL A 98 3.61 15.74 4.50
CA VAL A 98 4.79 15.22 3.79
C VAL A 98 5.80 16.35 3.51
N ALA A 99 5.33 17.51 3.04
CA ALA A 99 6.18 18.67 2.83
C ALA A 99 6.94 19.07 4.11
N SER A 100 6.27 19.07 5.26
CA SER A 100 6.88 19.48 6.52
C SER A 100 7.93 18.48 7.04
N VAL A 101 7.85 17.21 6.67
CA VAL A 101 8.89 16.22 7.02
C VAL A 101 10.05 16.24 6.04
N GLU A 102 9.81 16.44 4.75
CA GLU A 102 10.87 16.51 3.75
C GLU A 102 11.60 17.88 3.73
N ARG A 103 10.93 18.95 4.16
CA ARG A 103 11.48 20.33 4.23
C ARG A 103 11.24 20.94 5.61
N PRO A 104 12.00 20.53 6.64
CA PRO A 104 11.84 21.06 7.99
C PRO A 104 12.18 22.55 8.11
N GLU A 105 13.06 23.07 7.25
CA GLU A 105 13.50 24.47 7.27
C GLU A 105 12.38 25.44 6.85
N ASP A 106 11.46 24.99 5.99
CA ASP A 106 10.26 25.76 5.59
C ASP A 106 9.21 25.84 6.72
N ASP A 107 9.29 24.97 7.74
CA ASP A 107 8.34 24.90 8.88
C ASP A 107 8.81 25.78 10.08
N ALA A 108 10.08 26.21 10.10
CA ALA A 108 10.69 26.94 11.22
C ALA A 108 10.69 28.48 11.06
N GLY A 109 10.10 29.00 9.98
CA GLY A 109 10.09 30.43 9.63
C GLY A 109 8.71 31.08 9.75
N ASP A 110 8.55 31.87 10.81
CA ASP A 110 7.64 33.03 10.96
C ASP A 110 6.12 32.80 11.13
N GLY A 111 5.60 33.33 12.24
CA GLY A 111 4.18 33.52 12.54
C GLY A 111 3.57 34.70 11.78
N GLY A 112 3.85 34.80 10.48
CA GLY A 112 3.40 35.87 9.60
C GLY A 112 2.88 35.29 8.30
N GLY A 113 1.57 35.46 8.02
CA GLY A 113 0.97 35.02 6.77
C GLY A 113 1.66 35.62 5.54
N GLY A 114 2.09 34.75 4.62
CA GLY A 114 2.64 35.14 3.33
C GLY A 114 2.95 33.90 2.48
N GLY A 115 1.99 33.48 1.65
CA GLY A 115 2.18 32.37 0.72
C GLY A 115 3.22 32.66 -0.36
N GLY A 116 4.03 31.64 -0.68
CA GLY A 116 4.86 31.64 -1.87
C GLY A 116 6.01 30.63 -1.78
N GLY A 117 5.86 29.45 -2.40
CA GLY A 117 7.00 28.53 -2.54
C GLY A 117 6.71 27.09 -2.95
N GLY A 118 5.66 26.85 -3.73
CA GLY A 118 5.37 25.55 -4.35
C GLY A 118 3.90 25.15 -4.18
N SER A 119 3.05 25.56 -5.12
CA SER A 119 1.63 25.15 -5.20
C SER A 119 1.47 23.68 -5.64
N GLY A 120 2.45 22.82 -5.33
CA GLY A 120 2.50 21.44 -5.76
C GLY A 120 2.09 20.50 -4.64
N THR A 121 1.29 19.50 -4.98
CA THR A 121 1.11 18.29 -4.15
C THR A 121 2.47 17.64 -3.85
N PHE A 122 2.60 16.92 -2.73
CA PHE A 122 3.76 16.08 -2.42
C PHE A 122 3.58 14.63 -2.84
N ILE A 123 2.48 14.32 -3.53
CA ILE A 123 2.20 13.01 -4.11
C ILE A 123 2.67 13.00 -5.56
N ASP A 124 3.47 12.01 -5.95
CA ASP A 124 4.07 11.95 -7.28
C ASP A 124 3.30 11.03 -8.25
N ALA A 125 2.58 10.03 -7.72
CA ALA A 125 1.70 9.16 -8.50
C ALA A 125 0.61 8.54 -7.61
N VAL A 126 -0.45 8.02 -8.24
CA VAL A 126 -1.47 7.21 -7.56
C VAL A 126 -1.57 5.83 -8.20
N ALA A 127 -1.66 4.80 -7.37
CA ALA A 127 -1.99 3.45 -7.79
C ALA A 127 -3.35 3.01 -7.25
N ILE A 128 -4.19 2.44 -8.11
CA ILE A 128 -5.54 1.98 -7.75
C ILE A 128 -5.69 0.49 -8.05
N SER A 129 -5.88 -0.31 -7.01
CA SER A 129 -5.90 -1.76 -7.05
C SER A 129 -7.26 -2.35 -7.45
N HIS A 130 -8.35 -1.60 -7.28
CA HIS A 130 -9.72 -2.06 -7.57
C HIS A 130 -10.67 -0.89 -7.90
N GLU A 131 -11.74 -1.13 -8.66
CA GLU A 131 -12.72 -0.10 -9.04
C GLU A 131 -13.72 0.31 -7.94
N PHE A 132 -13.70 -0.37 -6.79
CA PHE A 132 -14.65 -0.12 -5.71
C PHE A 132 -14.30 1.14 -4.95
N THR A 133 -15.31 1.80 -4.38
CA THR A 133 -15.15 3.15 -3.83
C THR A 133 -14.29 3.20 -2.56
N ASP A 134 -14.02 2.07 -1.91
CA ASP A 134 -13.02 1.93 -0.85
C ASP A 134 -11.57 1.80 -1.36
N HIS A 135 -11.38 1.79 -2.68
CA HIS A 135 -10.06 1.81 -3.34
C HIS A 135 -9.93 2.99 -4.33
N CYS A 136 -11.02 3.31 -5.04
CA CYS A 136 -11.11 4.28 -6.12
C CYS A 136 -12.09 5.41 -5.76
N HIS A 137 -11.86 6.10 -4.64
CA HIS A 137 -12.79 7.10 -4.12
C HIS A 137 -12.71 8.41 -4.92
N GLN A 138 -13.78 8.73 -5.66
CA GLN A 138 -13.81 9.88 -6.57
C GLN A 138 -13.55 11.22 -5.85
N GLU A 139 -14.21 11.49 -4.73
CA GLU A 139 -14.06 12.78 -4.04
C GLU A 139 -12.62 12.99 -3.55
N THR A 140 -11.97 11.94 -3.03
CA THR A 140 -10.57 12.03 -2.59
C THR A 140 -9.62 12.20 -3.78
N LEU A 141 -9.85 11.47 -4.88
CA LEU A 141 -9.02 11.55 -6.07
C LEU A 141 -9.09 12.93 -6.73
N LEU A 142 -10.28 13.53 -6.83
CA LEU A 142 -10.46 14.84 -7.47
C LEU A 142 -9.88 16.02 -6.66
N GLU A 143 -9.43 15.81 -5.42
CA GLU A 143 -8.64 16.81 -4.68
C GLU A 143 -7.20 16.94 -5.22
N LEU A 144 -6.68 15.93 -5.92
CA LEU A 144 -5.32 15.93 -6.49
C LEU A 144 -5.25 16.79 -7.76
N PRO A 145 -4.09 17.38 -8.09
CA PRO A 145 -3.89 18.06 -9.37
C PRO A 145 -4.06 17.13 -10.60
N SER A 146 -4.53 17.69 -11.73
CA SER A 146 -4.73 16.95 -13.00
C SER A 146 -3.46 16.31 -13.55
N SER A 147 -2.30 16.88 -13.21
CA SER A 147 -0.99 16.43 -13.67
C SER A 147 -0.50 15.14 -13.01
N ILE A 148 -1.15 14.68 -11.93
CA ILE A 148 -0.73 13.46 -11.24
C ILE A 148 -1.07 12.22 -12.08
N PRO A 149 -0.07 11.37 -12.40
CA PRO A 149 -0.31 10.14 -13.12
C PRO A 149 -1.09 9.14 -12.27
N ILE A 150 -2.15 8.59 -12.85
CA ILE A 150 -2.97 7.54 -12.24
C ILE A 150 -2.68 6.21 -12.92
N ILE A 151 -2.25 5.22 -12.15
CA ILE A 151 -2.05 3.84 -12.59
C ILE A 151 -3.14 2.98 -11.96
N ALA A 152 -4.04 2.45 -12.77
CA ALA A 152 -5.24 1.80 -12.26
C ALA A 152 -5.62 0.55 -13.06
N THR A 153 -6.34 -0.37 -12.42
CA THR A 153 -6.93 -1.53 -13.12
C THR A 153 -7.82 -1.10 -14.28
N THR A 154 -8.05 -1.99 -15.25
CA THR A 154 -8.83 -1.65 -16.46
C THR A 154 -10.18 -0.98 -16.14
N LYS A 155 -10.90 -1.47 -15.12
CA LYS A 155 -12.19 -0.90 -14.72
C LYS A 155 -12.05 0.41 -13.97
N ALA A 156 -11.13 0.49 -13.00
CA ALA A 156 -10.86 1.73 -12.27
C ALA A 156 -10.36 2.83 -13.23
N ALA A 157 -9.42 2.53 -14.11
CA ALA A 157 -8.92 3.45 -15.14
C ALA A 157 -10.04 3.95 -16.07
N LYS A 158 -11.00 3.09 -16.44
CA LYS A 158 -12.18 3.51 -17.22
C LYS A 158 -13.04 4.51 -16.44
N MET A 159 -13.27 4.28 -15.15
CA MET A 159 -14.02 5.21 -14.29
C MET A 159 -13.28 6.54 -14.12
N VAL A 160 -11.99 6.51 -13.78
CA VAL A 160 -11.16 7.70 -13.59
C VAL A 160 -11.10 8.55 -14.86
N ARG A 161 -10.91 7.93 -16.03
CA ARG A 161 -10.93 8.65 -17.32
C ARG A 161 -12.28 9.34 -17.58
N ALA A 162 -13.39 8.72 -17.18
CA ALA A 162 -14.72 9.28 -17.37
C ALA A 162 -14.97 10.53 -16.51
N TRP A 163 -14.17 10.77 -15.45
CA TRP A 163 -14.25 11.99 -14.66
C TRP A 163 -13.67 13.22 -15.38
N GLY A 164 -12.84 13.02 -16.42
CA GLY A 164 -12.29 14.11 -17.23
C GLY A 164 -11.33 15.06 -16.50
N HIS A 165 -10.71 14.60 -15.40
CA HIS A 165 -9.85 15.42 -14.54
C HIS A 165 -8.36 15.20 -14.77
N PHE A 166 -7.90 13.96 -14.88
CA PHE A 166 -6.47 13.62 -14.96
C PHE A 166 -5.95 13.56 -16.40
N GLU A 167 -4.76 14.12 -16.62
CA GLU A 167 -4.08 14.15 -17.91
C GLU A 167 -3.51 12.78 -18.29
N THR A 168 -2.99 12.04 -17.31
CA THR A 168 -2.37 10.72 -17.50
C THR A 168 -3.09 9.66 -16.67
N VAL A 169 -3.78 8.74 -17.36
CA VAL A 169 -4.39 7.55 -16.74
C VAL A 169 -3.95 6.31 -17.50
N THR A 170 -3.09 5.51 -16.88
CA THR A 170 -2.52 4.28 -17.45
C THR A 170 -3.18 3.05 -16.84
N THR A 171 -3.50 2.08 -17.69
CA THR A 171 -4.00 0.78 -17.21
C THR A 171 -2.83 -0.02 -16.65
N THR A 172 -2.99 -0.59 -15.45
CA THR A 172 -1.97 -1.45 -14.83
C THR A 172 -1.72 -2.71 -15.69
N PRO A 173 -0.50 -2.94 -16.20
CA PRO A 173 -0.16 -4.13 -16.96
C PRO A 173 -0.17 -5.39 -16.08
N HIS A 174 -0.42 -6.53 -16.70
CA HIS A 174 -0.26 -7.82 -16.03
C HIS A 174 1.22 -8.14 -15.84
N PHE A 175 1.57 -8.63 -14.66
CA PHE A 175 2.89 -9.19 -14.43
C PHE A 175 3.01 -10.53 -15.15
N SER A 176 4.02 -10.69 -15.99
CA SER A 176 4.34 -11.94 -16.68
C SER A 176 5.70 -12.45 -16.22
N PRO A 177 5.82 -13.74 -15.84
CA PRO A 177 7.11 -14.34 -15.50
C PRO A 177 8.09 -14.42 -16.68
N ASP A 178 7.58 -14.34 -17.92
CA ASP A 178 8.39 -14.49 -19.13
C ASP A 178 9.11 -13.19 -19.55
N SER A 179 8.81 -12.08 -18.88
CA SER A 179 9.42 -10.78 -19.14
C SER A 179 10.84 -10.74 -18.55
N LYS A 180 11.84 -10.99 -19.39
CA LYS A 180 13.26 -10.99 -18.99
C LYS A 180 13.78 -9.64 -18.48
N GLU A 181 13.13 -8.54 -18.88
CA GLU A 181 13.41 -7.19 -18.40
C GLU A 181 12.08 -6.60 -17.91
N TRP A 182 11.85 -6.68 -16.60
CA TRP A 182 10.63 -6.16 -15.99
C TRP A 182 10.47 -4.66 -16.24
N GLN A 183 11.59 -3.91 -16.35
CA GLN A 183 11.57 -2.48 -16.63
C GLN A 183 10.93 -2.21 -17.99
N ASP A 184 11.29 -2.98 -19.02
CA ASP A 184 10.74 -2.86 -20.38
C ASP A 184 9.25 -3.24 -20.43
N ALA A 185 8.88 -4.31 -19.73
CA ALA A 185 7.49 -4.77 -19.66
C ALA A 185 6.59 -3.84 -18.83
N LEU A 186 7.17 -3.11 -17.87
CA LEU A 186 6.45 -2.25 -16.93
C LEU A 186 6.71 -0.75 -17.15
N ARG A 187 7.27 -0.33 -18.30
CA ARG A 187 7.39 1.10 -18.65
C ARG A 187 6.00 1.74 -18.72
N GLN A 188 5.69 2.56 -17.73
CA GLN A 188 4.44 3.28 -17.62
C GLN A 188 4.69 4.78 -17.77
N SER A 189 3.81 5.45 -18.52
CA SER A 189 3.87 6.90 -18.66
C SER A 189 3.69 7.57 -17.29
N GLY A 190 4.54 8.54 -16.98
CA GLY A 190 4.50 9.28 -15.71
C GLY A 190 5.25 8.61 -14.55
N LEU A 191 5.80 7.40 -14.72
CA LEU A 191 6.67 6.77 -13.71
C LEU A 191 8.15 6.84 -14.11
N PRO A 192 9.07 6.95 -13.13
CA PRO A 192 10.49 6.86 -13.41
C PRO A 192 10.90 5.44 -13.82
N SER A 193 11.98 5.30 -14.60
CA SER A 193 12.39 4.01 -15.20
C SER A 193 12.77 2.92 -14.20
N TRP A 194 13.06 3.29 -12.95
CA TRP A 194 13.41 2.39 -11.85
C TRP A 194 12.19 1.92 -11.04
N LEU A 195 10.98 2.36 -11.40
CA LEU A 195 9.72 2.03 -10.73
C LEU A 195 8.70 1.48 -11.73
N GLY A 196 8.09 0.34 -11.40
CA GLY A 196 7.02 -0.26 -12.19
C GLY A 196 5.85 -0.69 -11.31
N ILE A 197 4.63 -0.53 -11.82
CA ILE A 197 3.41 -0.94 -11.13
C ILE A 197 2.67 -1.94 -12.02
N SER A 198 2.50 -3.17 -11.53
CA SER A 198 1.87 -4.26 -12.26
C SER A 198 0.77 -4.92 -11.45
N ARG A 199 0.05 -5.86 -12.08
CA ARG A 199 -1.00 -6.65 -11.45
C ARG A 199 -0.72 -8.14 -11.60
N ILE A 200 -0.80 -8.88 -10.50
CA ILE A 200 -0.83 -10.35 -10.49
C ILE A 200 -2.29 -10.75 -10.43
N VAL A 201 -2.74 -11.62 -11.33
CA VAL A 201 -4.13 -12.07 -11.39
C VAL A 201 -4.21 -13.57 -11.22
N THR A 202 -5.20 -13.99 -10.44
CA THR A 202 -5.58 -15.38 -10.35
C THR A 202 -6.44 -15.76 -11.55
N GLU A 203 -5.99 -16.76 -12.32
CA GLU A 203 -6.78 -17.32 -13.40
C GLU A 203 -8.08 -17.96 -12.87
N SER A 204 -9.16 -17.91 -13.66
CA SER A 204 -10.46 -18.49 -13.29
C SER A 204 -11.13 -17.87 -12.07
N ASN A 205 -10.98 -16.55 -11.89
CA ASN A 205 -11.53 -15.83 -10.75
C ASN A 205 -12.92 -15.23 -11.06
N PRO A 206 -14.03 -15.83 -10.58
CA PRO A 206 -15.36 -15.24 -10.75
C PRO A 206 -15.38 -13.84 -10.10
N LEU A 207 -15.67 -12.81 -10.91
CA LEU A 207 -15.76 -11.38 -10.55
C LEU A 207 -14.45 -10.59 -10.41
N TYR A 208 -13.27 -11.18 -10.62
CA TYR A 208 -11.96 -10.51 -10.64
C TYR A 208 -11.46 -9.89 -9.31
N PHE A 209 -12.01 -10.28 -8.14
CA PHE A 209 -11.60 -9.74 -6.83
C PHE A 209 -10.17 -10.10 -6.44
N HIS A 210 -9.85 -11.39 -6.55
CA HIS A 210 -8.55 -11.94 -6.23
C HIS A 210 -7.43 -11.53 -7.21
N SER A 211 -6.61 -10.59 -6.76
CA SER A 211 -5.47 -10.07 -7.50
C SER A 211 -4.51 -9.35 -6.55
N ALA A 212 -3.30 -9.08 -7.02
CA ALA A 212 -2.36 -8.22 -6.34
C ALA A 212 -2.03 -7.00 -7.19
N LEU A 213 -1.91 -5.83 -6.54
CA LEU A 213 -1.13 -4.72 -7.07
C LEU A 213 0.33 -4.95 -6.63
N MET A 214 1.27 -4.93 -7.57
CA MET A 214 2.68 -5.12 -7.28
C MET A 214 3.47 -3.87 -7.68
N VAL A 215 4.11 -3.25 -6.71
CA VAL A 215 5.03 -2.11 -6.90
C VAL A 215 6.44 -2.67 -6.91
N THR A 216 7.07 -2.71 -8.09
CA THR A 216 8.43 -3.19 -8.31
C THR A 216 9.37 -2.01 -8.43
N PHE A 217 10.50 -2.06 -7.72
CA PHE A 217 11.49 -1.00 -7.75
C PHE A 217 12.90 -1.57 -7.64
N GLU A 218 13.84 -0.84 -8.21
CA GLU A 218 15.26 -1.14 -8.09
C GLU A 218 15.96 0.06 -7.47
N ILE A 219 16.38 -0.11 -6.23
CA ILE A 219 17.07 0.89 -5.42
C ILE A 219 18.41 0.31 -4.97
N ASP A 220 19.47 1.13 -5.00
CA ASP A 220 20.80 0.72 -4.55
C ASP A 220 20.87 0.71 -3.02
N ALA A 221 20.15 -0.22 -2.38
CA ALA A 221 20.20 -0.41 -0.95
C ALA A 221 21.40 -1.31 -0.58
N ALA A 222 22.19 -0.89 0.41
CA ALA A 222 23.43 -1.54 0.84
C ALA A 222 23.32 -3.08 0.93
N GLY A 223 23.88 -3.78 -0.07
CA GLY A 223 23.97 -5.25 -0.13
C GLY A 223 22.81 -5.97 -0.85
N ALA A 224 21.79 -5.27 -1.31
CA ALA A 224 20.68 -5.82 -2.09
C ALA A 224 20.92 -5.61 -3.59
N SER A 225 21.18 -6.70 -4.32
CA SER A 225 21.25 -6.67 -5.79
C SER A 225 19.90 -7.09 -6.40
N GLY A 226 19.48 -6.37 -7.45
CA GLY A 226 18.28 -6.67 -8.24
C GLY A 226 16.97 -6.16 -7.65
N PRO A 227 15.88 -6.27 -8.43
CA PRO A 227 14.59 -5.64 -8.14
C PRO A 227 13.91 -6.22 -6.91
N GLU A 228 13.25 -5.35 -6.16
CA GLU A 228 12.37 -5.68 -5.04
C GLU A 228 10.93 -5.32 -5.35
N ALA A 229 9.99 -5.97 -4.67
CA ALA A 229 8.57 -5.67 -4.80
C ALA A 229 7.86 -5.54 -3.45
N ILE A 230 6.91 -4.61 -3.40
CA ILE A 230 5.84 -4.61 -2.41
C ILE A 230 4.57 -5.12 -3.11
N ILE A 231 3.99 -6.18 -2.54
CA ILE A 231 2.83 -6.87 -3.11
C ILE A 231 1.64 -6.59 -2.21
N TYR A 232 0.59 -5.96 -2.75
CA TYR A 232 -0.61 -5.60 -2.03
C TYR A 232 -1.83 -6.34 -2.56
N THR A 233 -2.54 -6.99 -1.65
CA THR A 233 -3.53 -8.04 -1.93
C THR A 233 -4.80 -7.82 -1.09
N PRO A 234 -5.56 -6.75 -1.35
CA PRO A 234 -6.68 -6.34 -0.49
C PRO A 234 -7.73 -7.44 -0.30
N HIS A 235 -7.98 -8.22 -1.35
CA HIS A 235 -8.93 -9.33 -1.35
C HIS A 235 -8.25 -10.71 -1.34
N GLY A 236 -6.92 -10.73 -1.34
CA GLY A 236 -6.09 -11.93 -1.49
C GLY A 236 -5.96 -12.42 -2.94
N LEU A 237 -5.17 -13.48 -3.13
CA LEU A 237 -5.01 -14.21 -4.39
C LEU A 237 -4.67 -15.69 -4.16
N GLN A 238 -4.72 -16.50 -5.21
CA GLN A 238 -4.14 -17.84 -5.11
C GLN A 238 -2.64 -17.71 -4.86
N ALA A 239 -2.18 -18.25 -3.71
CA ALA A 239 -0.79 -18.07 -3.27
C ALA A 239 0.24 -18.57 -4.29
N SER A 240 -0.11 -19.60 -5.08
CA SER A 240 0.73 -20.13 -6.16
C SER A 240 1.05 -19.10 -7.25
N ASP A 241 0.18 -18.10 -7.46
CA ASP A 241 0.42 -17.06 -8.46
C ASP A 241 1.63 -16.17 -8.09
N LEU A 242 2.01 -16.15 -6.80
CA LEU A 242 3.18 -15.40 -6.31
C LEU A 242 4.50 -16.12 -6.61
N ALA A 243 4.49 -17.41 -6.92
CA ALA A 243 5.71 -18.14 -7.28
C ALA A 243 6.40 -17.54 -8.53
N HIS A 244 5.60 -16.95 -9.43
CA HIS A 244 6.08 -16.26 -10.63
C HIS A 244 6.97 -15.04 -10.31
N VAL A 245 6.73 -14.35 -9.19
CA VAL A 245 7.52 -13.16 -8.82
C VAL A 245 8.96 -13.55 -8.54
N LYS A 246 9.15 -14.60 -7.73
CA LYS A 246 10.46 -15.15 -7.42
C LYS A 246 11.12 -15.76 -8.67
N ALA A 247 10.35 -16.45 -9.50
CA ALA A 247 10.85 -17.03 -10.75
C ALA A 247 11.40 -15.97 -11.73
N ALA A 248 10.81 -14.77 -11.73
CA ALA A 248 11.28 -13.62 -12.51
C ALA A 248 12.49 -12.89 -11.89
N GLY A 249 13.03 -13.38 -10.77
CA GLY A 249 14.17 -12.77 -10.08
C GLY A 249 13.82 -11.54 -9.24
N VAL A 250 12.53 -11.25 -9.01
CA VAL A 250 12.08 -10.14 -8.16
C VAL A 250 11.95 -10.61 -6.71
N ARG A 251 12.58 -9.89 -5.77
CA ARG A 251 12.51 -10.21 -4.34
C ARG A 251 11.32 -9.53 -3.68
N THR A 252 10.45 -10.29 -3.02
CA THR A 252 9.33 -9.69 -2.27
C THR A 252 9.83 -9.09 -0.96
N LEU A 253 9.85 -7.76 -0.86
CA LEU A 253 10.18 -7.06 0.38
C LEU A 253 9.03 -7.18 1.39
N ALA A 254 7.82 -6.83 0.97
CA ALA A 254 6.66 -6.84 1.83
C ALA A 254 5.42 -7.36 1.12
N LEU A 255 4.62 -8.13 1.85
CA LEU A 255 3.28 -8.54 1.48
C LEU A 255 2.27 -7.78 2.35
N LEU A 256 1.38 -7.02 1.72
CA LEU A 256 0.26 -6.35 2.36
C LEU A 256 -0.98 -7.22 2.12
N HIS A 257 -1.41 -7.97 3.14
CA HIS A 257 -2.46 -8.98 3.01
C HIS A 257 -3.34 -9.02 4.27
N GLY A 258 -4.66 -9.07 4.06
CA GLY A 258 -5.63 -9.05 5.16
C GLY A 258 -5.73 -10.36 5.93
N LEU A 259 -6.01 -10.24 7.23
CA LEU A 259 -6.19 -11.37 8.14
C LEU A 259 -7.63 -11.87 8.15
N HIS A 260 -8.60 -11.03 7.77
CA HIS A 260 -10.01 -11.39 7.75
C HIS A 260 -10.41 -12.17 6.51
N SER A 261 -11.02 -13.33 6.73
CA SER A 261 -11.74 -14.06 5.69
C SER A 261 -13.18 -13.57 5.68
N VAL A 262 -13.63 -13.04 4.54
CA VAL A 262 -15.00 -12.53 4.36
C VAL A 262 -15.67 -13.30 3.25
N THR A 263 -16.88 -13.79 3.51
CA THR A 263 -17.74 -14.46 2.53
C THR A 263 -19.08 -13.75 2.40
N LEU A 264 -19.55 -13.62 1.17
CA LEU A 264 -20.91 -13.21 0.83
C LEU A 264 -21.77 -14.44 0.55
N GLY A 265 -22.57 -14.86 1.54
CA GLY A 265 -23.33 -16.12 1.48
C GLY A 265 -22.43 -17.37 1.45
N LEU A 266 -22.97 -18.51 1.02
CA LEU A 266 -22.28 -19.83 1.07
C LEU A 266 -21.26 -20.08 -0.06
N VAL A 267 -21.18 -19.21 -1.07
CA VAL A 267 -20.46 -19.50 -2.33
C VAL A 267 -19.48 -18.42 -2.78
N ARG A 268 -19.46 -17.24 -2.17
CA ARG A 268 -18.65 -16.11 -2.66
C ARG A 268 -17.64 -15.69 -1.60
N GLN A 269 -16.40 -16.13 -1.76
CA GLN A 269 -15.27 -15.65 -0.96
C GLN A 269 -14.86 -14.26 -1.47
N LEU A 270 -14.96 -13.25 -0.61
CA LEU A 270 -14.60 -11.86 -0.91
C LEU A 270 -13.16 -11.56 -0.49
N ASN A 271 -12.75 -12.00 0.69
CA ASN A 271 -11.37 -11.90 1.19
C ASN A 271 -10.87 -13.28 1.61
N LEU A 272 -9.65 -13.67 1.23
CA LEU A 272 -9.10 -15.00 1.53
C LEU A 272 -8.57 -15.16 2.98
N GLY A 273 -8.24 -14.04 3.65
CA GLY A 273 -7.87 -13.99 5.07
C GLY A 273 -6.54 -14.65 5.44
N GLY A 274 -6.25 -14.68 6.75
CA GLY A 274 -4.90 -14.98 7.27
C GLY A 274 -4.34 -16.37 6.92
N LEU A 275 -5.16 -17.41 6.74
CA LEU A 275 -4.66 -18.72 6.31
C LEU A 275 -4.12 -18.69 4.87
N ASN A 276 -4.77 -17.92 3.98
CA ASN A 276 -4.23 -17.66 2.66
C ASN A 276 -3.01 -16.76 2.76
N GLY A 277 -3.02 -15.74 3.63
CA GLY A 277 -1.88 -14.87 3.89
C GLY A 277 -0.60 -15.63 4.29
N ILE A 278 -0.69 -16.65 5.14
CA ILE A 278 0.47 -17.50 5.49
C ILE A 278 1.04 -18.20 4.24
N ARG A 279 0.17 -18.75 3.38
CA ARG A 279 0.60 -19.40 2.14
C ARG A 279 1.19 -18.38 1.17
N ALA A 280 0.56 -17.23 1.03
CA ALA A 280 1.02 -16.15 0.18
C ALA A 280 2.40 -15.61 0.62
N ALA A 281 2.62 -15.43 1.93
CA ALA A 281 3.91 -15.03 2.48
C ALA A 281 4.98 -16.11 2.23
N SER A 282 4.63 -17.38 2.40
CA SER A 282 5.52 -18.51 2.11
C SER A 282 5.92 -18.59 0.64
N GLU A 283 4.97 -18.46 -0.29
CA GLU A 283 5.22 -18.58 -1.73
C GLU A 283 5.98 -17.36 -2.30
N SER A 284 5.61 -16.15 -1.87
CA SER A 284 6.30 -14.93 -2.27
C SER A 284 7.70 -14.78 -1.67
N GLY A 285 7.98 -15.46 -0.56
CA GLY A 285 9.20 -15.26 0.23
C GLY A 285 9.29 -13.87 0.85
N ALA A 286 8.15 -13.23 1.13
CA ALA A 286 8.10 -11.87 1.66
C ALA A 286 8.89 -11.74 2.97
N LYS A 287 9.77 -10.73 3.04
CA LYS A 287 10.52 -10.43 4.28
C LYS A 287 9.58 -9.91 5.38
N TYR A 288 8.60 -9.10 5.01
CA TYR A 288 7.62 -8.53 5.93
C TYR A 288 6.19 -8.88 5.49
N TRP A 289 5.31 -9.10 6.46
CA TRP A 289 3.87 -9.19 6.23
C TRP A 289 3.18 -8.09 7.03
N VAL A 290 2.54 -7.18 6.32
CA VAL A 290 1.75 -6.07 6.89
C VAL A 290 0.26 -6.38 6.70
N ALA A 291 -0.50 -6.27 7.78
CA ALA A 291 -1.96 -6.44 7.74
C ALA A 291 -2.63 -5.28 6.99
N THR A 292 -3.68 -5.55 6.22
CA THR A 292 -4.47 -4.54 5.47
C THR A 292 -5.92 -4.98 5.38
N HIS A 293 -6.87 -4.07 5.17
CA HIS A 293 -8.29 -4.40 5.00
C HIS A 293 -8.89 -5.16 6.21
N ASP A 294 -8.35 -4.90 7.41
CA ASP A 294 -8.75 -5.55 8.66
C ASP A 294 -9.61 -4.64 9.57
N GLU A 295 -9.99 -3.46 9.09
CA GLU A 295 -10.89 -2.55 9.79
C GLU A 295 -12.28 -3.19 9.96
N ILE A 296 -12.83 -3.12 11.18
CA ILE A 296 -14.25 -3.39 11.39
C ILE A 296 -15.03 -2.20 10.78
N LYS A 297 -15.54 -2.36 9.57
CA LYS A 297 -16.34 -1.31 8.89
C LYS A 297 -17.74 -1.21 9.50
N GLY A 298 -18.23 0.02 9.68
CA GLY A 298 -19.64 0.28 10.01
C GLY A 298 -20.47 0.17 8.73
N GLY A 299 -21.55 -0.61 8.73
CA GLY A 299 -22.34 -0.88 7.52
C GLY A 299 -23.84 -0.75 7.72
N LYS A 300 -24.54 -0.22 6.70
CA LYS A 300 -26.00 -0.29 6.52
C LYS A 300 -26.30 -0.72 5.09
N GLY A 301 -27.28 -1.60 4.88
CA GLY A 301 -27.67 -2.07 3.54
C GLY A 301 -28.22 -3.50 3.55
N LEU A 302 -28.77 -3.96 2.42
CA LEU A 302 -29.42 -5.27 2.30
C LEU A 302 -28.45 -6.46 2.39
N VAL A 303 -27.16 -6.23 2.13
CA VAL A 303 -26.12 -7.27 2.13
C VAL A 303 -25.39 -7.40 3.46
N ALA A 304 -25.44 -6.38 4.33
CA ALA A 304 -24.80 -6.41 5.64
C ALA A 304 -25.19 -7.64 6.50
N PRO A 305 -26.46 -8.12 6.50
CA PRO A 305 -26.83 -9.35 7.23
C PRO A 305 -26.31 -10.66 6.61
N LEU A 306 -25.79 -10.63 5.37
CA LEU A 306 -25.32 -11.80 4.62
C LEU A 306 -23.78 -11.96 4.64
N LEU A 307 -23.07 -11.01 5.25
CA LEU A 307 -21.62 -11.07 5.43
C LEU A 307 -21.30 -11.94 6.63
N ASN A 308 -20.65 -13.07 6.37
CA ASN A 308 -20.02 -13.88 7.41
C ASN A 308 -18.51 -13.62 7.36
N GLY A 309 -17.98 -13.09 8.46
CA GLY A 309 -16.55 -12.86 8.65
C GLY A 309 -15.99 -13.79 9.72
N SER A 310 -14.79 -14.32 9.49
CA SER A 310 -13.99 -14.93 10.55
C SER A 310 -12.65 -14.21 10.65
N SER A 311 -12.31 -13.78 11.85
CA SER A 311 -11.02 -13.18 12.17
C SER A 311 -10.11 -14.28 12.70
N SER A 312 -8.98 -14.49 12.03
CA SER A 312 -7.93 -15.38 12.54
C SER A 312 -6.98 -14.57 13.40
N ARG A 313 -6.95 -14.82 14.72
CA ARG A 313 -5.83 -14.36 15.56
C ARG A 313 -4.65 -15.30 15.36
N CYS A 314 -3.71 -14.91 14.50
CA CYS A 314 -2.46 -15.66 14.37
C CYS A 314 -1.56 -15.35 15.59
N ARG A 315 -1.49 -16.28 16.55
CA ARG A 315 -0.51 -16.25 17.65
C ARG A 315 0.57 -17.27 17.32
N MET A 316 1.69 -16.82 16.76
CA MET A 316 2.81 -17.71 16.49
C MET A 316 3.44 -18.11 17.84
N LEU A 317 3.41 -19.41 18.16
CA LEU A 317 4.02 -19.96 19.37
C LEU A 317 5.54 -19.95 19.24
N SER A 318 6.23 -19.25 20.13
CA SER A 318 7.69 -19.34 20.29
C SER A 318 8.07 -20.65 20.98
N ARG A 319 9.02 -21.40 20.43
CA ARG A 319 9.69 -22.51 21.13
C ARG A 319 10.97 -22.00 21.81
N PRO A 320 11.30 -22.43 23.04
CA PRO A 320 12.52 -22.01 23.72
C PRO A 320 13.76 -22.65 23.07
N ARG A 321 14.83 -21.87 22.99
CA ARG A 321 16.15 -22.29 22.50
C ARG A 321 16.78 -23.33 23.43
N SER A 322 17.25 -24.44 22.87
CA SER A 322 18.48 -25.08 23.33
C SER A 322 19.29 -25.62 22.17
N SER A 323 20.51 -25.08 22.06
CA SER A 323 21.76 -25.63 21.50
C SER A 323 21.85 -26.05 20.02
N VAL A 324 22.67 -25.26 19.32
CA VAL A 324 23.78 -25.64 18.43
C VAL A 324 23.43 -25.92 16.95
N CYS A 325 24.23 -25.25 16.10
CA CYS A 325 24.33 -25.27 14.63
C CYS A 325 23.40 -24.32 13.85
N GLY A 326 24.05 -23.56 12.95
CA GLY A 326 23.56 -22.33 12.34
C GLY A 326 22.30 -22.47 11.48
N GLY A 327 21.52 -21.39 11.49
CA GLY A 327 20.37 -21.14 10.65
C GLY A 327 19.96 -19.69 10.87
N GLU A 328 19.83 -18.93 9.79
CA GLU A 328 19.42 -17.53 9.80
C GLU A 328 18.09 -17.36 10.54
N SER A 329 18.06 -16.38 11.45
CA SER A 329 16.93 -16.11 12.34
C SER A 329 15.87 -15.29 11.61
N TRP A 330 14.65 -15.82 11.52
CA TRP A 330 13.47 -15.12 11.07
C TRP A 330 12.98 -14.12 12.14
N HIS A 331 12.76 -12.87 11.77
CA HIS A 331 12.02 -11.89 12.56
C HIS A 331 10.65 -11.67 11.90
N VAL A 332 9.58 -12.02 12.61
CA VAL A 332 8.19 -11.76 12.23
C VAL A 332 7.59 -10.93 13.37
N ASP A 333 7.38 -9.63 13.17
CA ASP A 333 6.65 -8.79 14.13
C ASP A 333 5.17 -8.79 13.73
N LEU A 334 4.35 -9.46 14.53
CA LEU A 334 2.91 -9.63 14.31
C LEU A 334 2.20 -8.87 15.43
N ARG A 335 1.85 -7.60 15.20
CA ARG A 335 1.05 -6.81 16.16
C ARG A 335 -0.33 -6.50 15.61
N ILE A 336 -1.32 -7.23 16.13
CA ILE A 336 -2.74 -6.88 16.08
C ILE A 336 -3.01 -6.01 17.32
N SER A 337 -2.82 -4.70 17.21
CA SER A 337 -3.43 -3.71 18.12
C SER A 337 -3.16 -2.29 17.63
N GLY A 338 -4.18 -1.64 17.04
CA GLY A 338 -4.34 -0.19 16.89
C GLY A 338 -3.25 0.56 16.12
N LEU A 339 -3.58 1.08 14.92
CA LEU A 339 -2.85 2.15 14.20
C LEU A 339 -1.32 2.12 14.43
N GLY A 340 -0.67 1.07 13.93
CA GLY A 340 0.78 0.88 14.00
C GLY A 340 1.37 0.74 12.60
N MET A 341 2.51 1.39 12.36
CA MET A 341 3.13 1.62 11.05
C MET A 341 4.50 0.93 10.95
N LEU A 342 5.04 0.57 9.77
CA LEU A 342 6.33 -0.11 9.67
C LEU A 342 7.39 0.68 8.87
N CYS A 343 8.60 0.76 9.42
CA CYS A 343 9.85 1.07 8.73
C CYS A 343 10.53 -0.25 8.31
N PHE A 344 11.07 -0.31 7.09
CA PHE A 344 11.69 -1.52 6.51
C PHE A 344 13.20 -1.60 6.68
#